data_AF-A0AAP1E4X0-F1
#
_entry.id   AF-A0AAP1E4X0-F1
#
_cell.length_a   1.000
_cell.length_b   1.000
_cell.length_c   1.000
_cell.angle_alpha   90.00
_cell.angle_beta   90.00
_cell.angle_gamma   90.00
#
_symmetry.space_group_name_H-M   'P 1'
#
loop_
_entity.id
_entity.type
_entity.pdbx_description
1 polymer ?
#
loop_
_entity_poly.entity_id
_entity_poly.type
_entity_poly.pdbx_seq_one_letter_code
_entity_poly.pdbx_strand_id
1 'polypeptide(L)'
;MPANAMMMIHNPWTLAQGNADELRKQADDMDRIRESLIEAYLGKAGEKLDRDRLIALLDAETWLTAQECLELGLCDSIEAPKQVAAKVDTKLFASYRNTPDVFKSDQPAGMSEEERRFREQIAAEAETHLIKLKSDGGIY
;
A
#
# COMPACT_ATOMS: atom_id res chain seq x y z
N MET A 1 -9.70 3.16 0.72
CA MET A 1 -8.82 2.34 -0.16
C MET A 1 -9.22 2.57 -1.62
N PRO A 2 -8.31 2.91 -2.55
CA PRO A 2 -8.67 3.12 -3.95
C PRO A 2 -9.29 1.87 -4.59
N ALA A 3 -10.32 2.02 -5.41
CA ALA A 3 -11.05 0.89 -6.00
C ALA A 3 -10.18 -0.04 -6.88
N ASN A 4 -9.07 0.46 -7.42
CA ASN A 4 -8.12 -0.30 -8.23
C ASN A 4 -6.89 -0.78 -7.44
N ALA A 5 -6.90 -0.68 -6.11
CA ALA A 5 -5.84 -1.21 -5.26
C ALA A 5 -6.01 -2.72 -5.00
N MET A 6 -4.90 -3.39 -4.75
CA MET A 6 -4.86 -4.74 -4.18
C MET A 6 -4.07 -4.72 -2.88
N MET A 7 -4.41 -5.63 -1.97
CA MET A 7 -3.70 -5.87 -0.71
C MET A 7 -3.26 -7.32 -0.65
N MET A 8 -1.99 -7.53 -0.31
CA MET A 8 -1.45 -8.85 -0.10
C MET A 8 -1.32 -9.12 1.40
N ILE A 9 -1.74 -10.32 1.80
CA ILE A 9 -1.55 -10.83 3.16
C ILE A 9 -0.82 -12.17 3.09
N HIS A 10 0.21 -12.30 3.92
CA HIS A 10 1.04 -13.50 3.98
C HIS A 10 1.59 -13.71 5.38
N ASN A 11 2.02 -14.94 5.66
CA ASN A 11 2.71 -15.24 6.91
C ASN A 11 4.05 -14.48 7.03
N PRO A 12 4.46 -14.11 8.25
CA PRO A 12 5.78 -13.57 8.51
C PRO A 12 6.89 -14.44 7.90
N TRP A 13 7.85 -13.81 7.24
CA TRP A 13 8.97 -14.49 6.60
C TRP A 13 10.29 -13.85 6.97
N THR A 14 11.35 -14.66 7.02
CA THR A 14 12.72 -14.22 7.34
C THR A 14 13.76 -15.14 6.71
N LEU A 15 15.01 -14.68 6.71
CA LEU A 15 16.20 -15.49 6.39
C LEU A 15 16.97 -15.74 7.69
N ALA A 16 17.38 -16.98 7.92
CA ALA A 16 18.12 -17.37 9.12
C ALA A 16 19.25 -18.35 8.78
N GLN A 17 20.35 -18.26 9.54
CA GLN A 17 21.51 -19.14 9.42
C GLN A 17 22.08 -19.38 10.82
N GLY A 18 22.40 -20.64 11.13
CA GLY A 18 22.88 -21.03 12.45
C GLY A 18 22.87 -22.54 12.62
N ASN A 19 23.10 -22.99 13.86
CA ASN A 19 22.96 -24.38 14.25
C ASN A 19 21.48 -24.80 14.42
N ALA A 20 21.23 -26.08 14.68
CA ALA A 20 19.87 -26.62 14.77
C ALA A 20 19.01 -25.97 15.88
N ASP A 21 19.60 -25.61 17.01
CA ASP A 21 18.86 -25.02 18.13
C ASP A 21 18.52 -23.55 17.86
N GLU A 22 19.42 -22.82 17.21
CA GLU A 22 19.19 -21.44 16.76
C GLU A 22 18.06 -21.38 15.72
N LEU A 23 18.05 -22.31 14.74
CA LEU A 23 17.01 -22.34 13.71
C LEU A 23 15.63 -22.71 14.28
N ARG A 24 15.56 -23.62 15.27
CA ARG A 24 14.30 -23.93 15.97
C ARG A 24 13.80 -22.73 16.78
N LYS A 25 14.70 -22.06 17.51
CA LYS A 25 14.34 -20.83 18.23
C LYS A 25 13.81 -19.77 17.27
N GLN A 26 14.43 -19.60 16.10
CA GLN A 26 13.96 -18.65 15.10
C GLN A 26 12.54 -19.01 14.60
N ALA A 27 12.27 -20.30 14.36
CA ALA A 27 10.94 -20.76 13.98
C ALA A 27 9.89 -20.45 15.07
N ASP A 28 10.20 -20.76 16.34
CA ASP A 28 9.32 -20.45 17.48
C ASP A 28 9.05 -18.94 17.61
N ASP A 29 10.06 -18.11 17.36
CA ASP A 29 9.91 -16.66 17.37
C ASP A 29 9.01 -16.19 16.22
N MET A 30 9.11 -16.81 15.03
CA MET A 30 8.23 -16.49 13.90
C MET A 30 6.77 -16.87 14.18
N ASP A 31 6.52 -17.99 14.85
CA ASP A 31 5.17 -18.40 15.26
C ASP A 31 4.56 -17.39 16.25
N ARG A 32 5.34 -16.89 17.21
CA ARG A 32 4.86 -15.83 18.12
C ARG A 32 4.56 -14.52 17.40
N ILE A 33 5.37 -14.14 16.41
CA ILE A 33 5.12 -12.96 15.59
C ILE A 33 3.83 -13.15 14.77
N ARG A 34 3.62 -14.34 14.20
CA ARG A 34 2.40 -14.69 13.47
C ARG A 34 1.16 -14.53 14.35
N GLU A 35 1.20 -15.01 15.59
CA GLU A 35 0.09 -14.85 16.54
C GLU A 35 -0.24 -13.37 16.82
N SER A 36 0.78 -12.55 17.08
CA SER A 36 0.59 -11.10 17.26
C SER A 36 -0.01 -10.42 16.02
N LEU A 37 0.43 -10.84 14.83
CA LEU A 37 -0.09 -10.35 13.56
C LEU A 37 -1.57 -10.74 13.36
N ILE A 38 -1.94 -11.98 13.70
CA ILE A 38 -3.33 -12.46 13.63
C ILE A 38 -4.23 -11.57 14.50
N GLU A 39 -3.84 -11.29 15.74
CA GLU A 39 -4.62 -10.44 16.65
C GLU A 39 -4.79 -9.00 16.09
N ALA A 40 -3.76 -8.43 15.47
CA ALA A 40 -3.86 -7.11 14.85
C ALA A 40 -4.86 -7.08 13.69
N TYR A 41 -4.84 -8.10 12.83
CA TYR A 41 -5.78 -8.22 11.72
C TYR A 41 -7.22 -8.40 12.21
N LEU A 42 -7.45 -9.30 13.16
CA LEU A 42 -8.78 -9.52 13.75
C LEU A 42 -9.28 -8.27 14.48
N GLY A 43 -8.39 -7.56 15.17
CA GLY A 43 -8.71 -6.29 15.81
C GLY A 43 -9.19 -5.22 14.82
N LYS A 44 -8.65 -5.21 13.60
CA LYS A 44 -9.11 -4.31 12.53
C LYS A 44 -10.41 -4.81 11.88
N ALA A 45 -10.47 -6.09 11.53
CA ALA A 45 -11.60 -6.69 10.83
C ALA A 45 -12.87 -6.79 11.68
N GLY A 46 -12.72 -6.90 13.00
CA GLY A 46 -13.82 -7.15 13.92
C GLY A 46 -14.51 -8.49 13.61
N GLU A 47 -15.84 -8.51 13.68
CA GLU A 47 -16.65 -9.71 13.47
C GLU A 47 -16.74 -10.17 12.00
N LYS A 48 -16.18 -9.40 11.05
CA LYS A 48 -16.26 -9.69 9.62
C LYS A 48 -15.27 -10.74 9.13
N LEU A 49 -14.26 -11.05 9.93
CA LEU A 49 -13.23 -12.04 9.61
C LEU A 49 -12.96 -12.88 10.85
N ASP A 50 -13.16 -14.18 10.73
CA ASP A 50 -12.78 -15.12 11.78
C ASP A 50 -11.31 -15.54 11.67
N ARG A 51 -10.79 -16.06 12.78
CA ARG A 51 -9.37 -16.44 12.93
C ARG A 51 -8.94 -17.52 11.95
N ASP A 52 -9.76 -18.55 11.76
CA ASP A 52 -9.41 -19.69 10.91
C ASP A 52 -9.39 -19.29 9.44
N ARG A 53 -10.32 -18.42 9.02
CA ARG A 53 -10.34 -17.84 7.70
C ARG A 53 -9.12 -16.95 7.46
N LEU A 54 -8.75 -16.10 8.43
CA LEU A 54 -7.53 -15.31 8.33
C LEU A 54 -6.28 -16.18 8.20
N ILE A 55 -6.17 -17.24 9.00
CA ILE A 55 -5.07 -18.21 8.92
C ILE A 55 -4.98 -18.82 7.52
N ALA A 56 -6.10 -19.27 6.96
CA ALA A 56 -6.13 -19.83 5.61
C ALA A 56 -5.67 -18.82 4.54
N LEU A 57 -6.01 -17.54 4.70
CA LEU A 57 -5.57 -16.49 3.78
C LEU A 57 -4.07 -16.20 3.90
N LEU A 58 -3.53 -16.19 5.13
CA LEU A 58 -2.10 -15.98 5.40
C LEU A 58 -1.24 -17.14 4.86
N ASP A 59 -1.70 -18.38 5.05
CA ASP A 59 -1.01 -19.58 4.57
C ASP A 59 -0.99 -19.67 3.03
N ALA A 60 -2.01 -19.13 2.36
CA ALA A 60 -2.13 -19.13 0.91
C ALA A 60 -1.44 -17.95 0.22
N GLU A 61 -0.84 -17.00 0.97
CA GLU A 61 -0.27 -15.75 0.45
C GLU A 61 -1.26 -15.00 -0.48
N THR A 62 -2.38 -14.58 0.09
CA THR A 62 -3.54 -14.12 -0.69
C THR A 62 -3.42 -12.67 -1.11
N TRP A 63 -3.75 -12.39 -2.38
CA TRP A 63 -4.03 -11.05 -2.88
C TRP A 63 -5.53 -10.78 -2.90
N LEU A 64 -5.93 -9.67 -2.29
CA LEU A 64 -7.31 -9.23 -2.14
C LEU A 64 -7.55 -7.94 -2.90
N THR A 65 -8.69 -7.84 -3.56
CA THR A 65 -9.20 -6.60 -4.15
C THR A 65 -9.67 -5.64 -3.05
N ALA A 66 -9.78 -4.35 -3.38
CA ALA A 66 -10.35 -3.36 -2.45
C ALA A 66 -11.76 -3.72 -1.95
N GLN A 67 -12.54 -4.41 -2.78
CA GLN A 67 -13.89 -4.88 -2.43
C GLN A 67 -13.84 -6.00 -1.39
N GLU A 68 -13.01 -7.02 -1.62
CA GLU A 68 -12.81 -8.11 -0.64
C GLU A 68 -12.25 -7.57 0.69
N CYS A 69 -11.34 -6.59 0.64
CA CYS A 69 -10.85 -5.93 1.85
C CYS A 69 -11.96 -5.23 2.64
N LEU A 70 -12.92 -4.59 1.97
CA LEU A 70 -14.07 -3.95 2.64
C LEU A 70 -15.00 -4.99 3.28
N GLU A 71 -15.25 -6.08 2.57
CA GLU A 71 -16.09 -7.19 3.02
C GLU A 71 -15.51 -7.89 4.25
N LEU A 72 -14.20 -8.11 4.26
CA LEU A 72 -13.47 -8.69 5.39
C LEU A 72 -13.18 -7.68 6.51
N GLY A 73 -13.60 -6.42 6.39
CA GLY A 73 -13.35 -5.37 7.40
C GLY A 73 -11.91 -4.87 7.47
N LEU A 74 -11.06 -5.24 6.51
CA LEU A 74 -9.68 -4.80 6.40
C LEU A 74 -9.55 -3.36 5.87
N CYS A 75 -10.60 -2.82 5.26
CA CYS A 75 -10.71 -1.39 4.97
C CYS A 75 -12.09 -0.81 5.36
N ASP A 76 -12.14 0.49 5.65
CA ASP A 76 -13.37 1.16 6.11
C ASP A 76 -14.22 1.69 4.95
N SER A 77 -13.58 2.08 3.84
CA SER A 77 -14.26 2.65 2.67
C SER A 77 -13.44 2.47 1.39
N ILE A 78 -14.14 2.45 0.25
CA ILE A 78 -13.53 2.43 -1.07
C ILE A 78 -13.61 3.83 -1.68
N GLU A 79 -12.47 4.33 -2.14
CA GLU A 79 -12.34 5.61 -2.84
C GLU A 79 -12.31 5.39 -4.36
N ALA A 80 -12.52 6.47 -5.12
CA ALA A 80 -12.36 6.44 -6.57
C ALA A 80 -10.98 5.87 -6.97
N PRO A 81 -10.88 5.19 -8.13
CA PRO A 81 -9.61 4.69 -8.64
C PRO A 81 -8.58 5.81 -8.65
N LYS A 82 -7.41 5.54 -8.06
CA LYS A 82 -6.27 6.45 -8.19
C LYS A 82 -5.46 5.99 -9.38
N GLN A 83 -5.15 6.90 -10.30
CA GLN A 83 -4.18 6.60 -11.34
C GLN A 83 -2.85 6.28 -10.66
N VAL A 84 -2.46 5.00 -10.66
CA VAL A 84 -1.18 4.53 -10.14
C VAL A 84 -0.14 4.95 -11.16
N ALA A 85 0.24 6.22 -11.12
CA ALA A 85 1.38 6.71 -11.85
C ALA A 85 2.62 6.19 -11.10
N ALA A 86 3.31 5.23 -11.69
CA ALA A 86 4.70 4.97 -11.33
C ALA A 86 5.47 6.27 -11.61
N LYS A 87 5.70 7.09 -10.58
CA LYS A 87 6.51 8.29 -10.70
C LYS A 87 7.96 7.87 -10.60
N VAL A 88 8.64 7.85 -11.74
CA VAL A 88 10.09 7.71 -11.79
C VAL A 88 10.68 9.12 -11.89
N ASP A 89 11.66 9.43 -11.03
CA ASP A 89 12.40 10.69 -11.17
C ASP A 89 13.10 10.70 -12.53
N THR A 90 12.86 11.73 -13.33
CA THR A 90 13.47 11.87 -14.66
C THR A 90 15.00 11.91 -14.61
N LYS A 91 15.58 12.23 -13.45
CA LYS A 91 17.03 12.11 -13.20
C LYS A 91 17.54 10.67 -13.31
N LEU A 92 16.71 9.68 -12.97
CA LEU A 92 17.08 8.27 -13.11
C LEU A 92 17.37 7.94 -14.59
N PHE A 93 16.58 8.51 -15.50
CA PHE A 93 16.75 8.33 -16.95
C PHE A 93 18.01 8.99 -17.52
N ALA A 94 18.61 9.96 -16.84
CA ALA A 94 19.89 10.55 -17.25
C ALA A 94 21.09 9.59 -17.04
N SER A 95 20.94 8.59 -16.16
CA SER A 95 21.97 7.60 -15.84
C SER A 95 22.06 6.45 -16.85
N TYR A 96 21.08 6.31 -17.75
CA TYR A 96 21.06 5.23 -18.73
C TYR A 96 21.59 5.70 -20.08
N ARG A 97 22.45 4.86 -20.68
CA ARG A 97 23.14 5.16 -21.93
C ARG A 97 22.20 5.32 -23.14
N ASN A 98 20.99 4.76 -23.08
CA ASN A 98 20.09 4.70 -24.23
C ASN A 98 18.61 4.90 -23.83
N THR A 99 18.35 5.94 -23.05
CA THR A 99 16.98 6.31 -22.67
C THR A 99 16.18 6.76 -23.91
N PRO A 100 15.03 6.12 -24.20
CA PRO A 100 14.10 6.58 -25.23
C PRO A 100 13.65 8.02 -24.98
N ASP A 101 13.53 8.83 -26.03
CA ASP A 101 13.22 10.28 -25.89
C ASP A 101 11.89 10.55 -25.17
N VAL A 102 10.94 9.62 -25.26
CA VAL A 102 9.65 9.67 -24.56
C VAL A 102 9.75 9.68 -23.03
N PHE A 103 10.89 9.27 -22.44
CA PHE A 103 11.12 9.26 -21.00
C PHE A 103 12.01 10.41 -20.51
N LYS A 104 12.49 11.28 -21.41
CA LYS A 104 13.34 12.43 -21.07
C LYS A 104 12.54 13.67 -20.67
N SER A 105 11.23 13.66 -20.89
CA SER A 105 10.33 14.74 -20.49
C SER A 105 9.39 14.27 -19.39
N ASP A 106 9.08 15.16 -18.46
CA ASP A 106 8.13 14.92 -17.35
C ASP A 106 6.66 15.00 -17.82
N GLN A 107 6.43 14.89 -19.14
CA GLN A 107 5.10 15.00 -19.71
C GLN A 107 4.42 13.64 -19.66
N PRO A 108 3.33 13.49 -18.89
CA PRO A 108 2.57 12.25 -18.90
C PRO A 108 2.02 12.02 -20.30
N ALA A 109 2.48 10.94 -20.94
CA ALA A 109 2.04 10.56 -22.27
C ALA A 109 0.52 10.30 -22.25
N GLY A 110 -0.22 11.03 -23.10
CA GLY A 110 -1.65 10.77 -23.37
C GLY A 110 -2.66 11.51 -22.50
N MET A 111 -2.28 12.51 -21.70
CA MET A 111 -3.25 13.33 -20.96
C MET A 111 -3.84 14.45 -21.81
N SER A 112 -5.17 14.58 -21.80
CA SER A 112 -5.87 15.72 -22.41
C SER A 112 -5.60 17.01 -21.62
N GLU A 113 -5.71 18.17 -22.27
CA GLU A 113 -5.55 19.48 -21.59
C GLU A 113 -6.57 19.68 -20.46
N GLU A 114 -7.77 19.12 -20.61
CA GLU A 114 -8.83 19.17 -19.60
C GLU A 114 -8.45 18.39 -18.33
N GLU A 115 -7.93 17.16 -18.50
CA GLU A 115 -7.44 16.35 -17.38
C GLU A 115 -6.25 17.01 -16.68
N ARG A 116 -5.39 17.71 -17.43
CA ARG A 116 -4.28 18.46 -16.86
C ARG A 116 -4.75 19.62 -15.98
N ARG A 117 -5.67 20.46 -16.48
CA ARG A 117 -6.23 21.58 -15.71
C ARG A 117 -6.97 21.09 -14.47
N PHE A 118 -7.74 20.00 -14.59
CA PHE A 118 -8.44 19.41 -13.46
C PHE A 118 -7.47 18.93 -12.37
N ARG A 119 -6.35 18.32 -12.75
CA ARG A 119 -5.31 17.88 -11.79
C ARG A 119 -4.56 19.04 -11.15
N GLU A 120 -4.27 20.10 -11.92
CA GLU A 120 -3.67 21.33 -11.38
C GLU A 120 -4.60 21.99 -10.37
N GLN A 121 -5.91 21.97 -10.62
CA GLN A 121 -6.92 22.49 -9.69
C GLN A 121 -7.00 21.64 -8.40
N ILE A 122 -7.05 20.31 -8.50
CA ILE A 122 -7.03 19.41 -7.33
C ILE A 122 -5.75 19.60 -6.50
N ALA A 123 -4.60 19.75 -7.15
CA ALA A 123 -3.32 19.96 -6.45
C ALA A 123 -3.30 21.32 -5.72
N ALA A 124 -3.77 22.39 -6.37
CA ALA A 124 -3.87 23.72 -5.77
C ALA A 124 -4.87 23.76 -4.59
N GLU A 125 -6.00 23.06 -4.71
CA GLU A 125 -6.99 22.94 -3.63
C GLU A 125 -6.44 22.14 -2.44
N ALA A 126 -5.71 21.05 -2.70
CA ALA A 126 -5.05 20.26 -1.66
C ALA A 126 -3.96 21.06 -0.92
N GLU A 127 -3.15 21.84 -1.64
CA GLU A 127 -2.16 22.75 -1.04
C GLU A 127 -2.84 23.85 -0.21
N THR A 128 -3.93 24.42 -0.72
CA THR A 128 -4.71 25.43 0.01
C THR A 128 -5.31 24.86 1.30
N HIS A 129 -5.83 23.63 1.26
CA HIS A 129 -6.33 22.93 2.45
C HIS A 129 -5.22 22.60 3.45
N LEU A 130 -4.05 22.17 2.98
CA LEU A 130 -2.87 21.93 3.82
C LEU A 130 -2.39 23.22 4.51
N ILE A 131 -2.42 24.35 3.81
CA ILE A 131 -2.05 25.65 4.38
C ILE A 131 -3.07 26.07 5.44
N LYS A 132 -4.37 25.90 5.20
CA LYS A 132 -5.43 26.16 6.20
C LYS A 132 -5.29 25.30 7.45
N LEU A 133 -5.03 24.01 7.28
CA LEU A 133 -4.79 23.08 8.40
C LEU A 133 -3.58 23.49 9.25
N LYS A 134 -2.56 24.10 8.64
CA LYS A 134 -1.38 24.62 9.34
C LYS A 134 -1.59 26.00 9.96
N SER A 135 -2.46 26.83 9.38
CA SER A 135 -2.76 28.18 9.90
C SER A 135 -3.74 28.16 11.07
N ASP A 136 -4.65 27.18 11.13
CA ASP A 136 -5.74 27.14 12.10
C ASP A 136 -5.34 26.56 13.47
N GLY A 137 -4.04 26.44 13.76
CA GLY A 137 -3.55 26.18 15.13
C GLY A 137 -3.90 24.80 15.68
N GLY A 138 -3.83 23.76 14.85
CA GLY A 138 -3.99 22.37 15.29
C GLY A 138 -2.77 21.88 16.09
N ILE A 139 -2.96 21.76 17.39
CA ILE A 139 -2.04 21.16 18.37
C ILE A 139 -1.67 19.74 17.90
N TYR A 140 -0.38 19.54 17.59
CA TYR A 140 0.39 18.34 17.91
C TYR A 140 1.79 18.78 18.35
#